data_AF-A0A7C6TTF7-F1
#
_entry.id   AF-A0A7C6TTF7-F1
#
_cell.length_a   1.000
_cell.length_b   1.000
_cell.length_c   1.000
_cell.angle_alpha   90.00
_cell.angle_beta   90.00
_cell.angle_gamma   90.00
#
_symmetry.space_group_name_H-M   'P 1'
#
loop_
_entity.id
_entity.type
_entity.pdbx_description
1 polymer ?
#
loop_
_entity_poly.entity_id
_entity_poly.type
_entity_poly.pdbx_seq_one_letter_code
_entity_poly.pdbx_strand_id
1 'polypeptide(L)'
;MAGSAQPYSEPFTRLWLLPDTENRAPAVRLGVLNMENTDMTYRLVLTADDVVLYESLNIELMPGEGAESTVTLPEESVGAEIRAELYRAEAPQEVYRRVHLGRHVESERP
;
A
#
# COMPACT_ATOMS: atom_id res chain seq x y z
N MET A 1 27.32 -30.13 -12.65
CA MET A 1 26.41 -29.53 -11.64
C MET A 1 26.51 -28.01 -11.78
N ALA A 2 25.62 -27.38 -12.53
CA ALA A 2 25.57 -25.92 -12.63
C ALA A 2 24.46 -25.42 -11.69
N GLY A 3 24.87 -24.74 -10.61
CA GLY A 3 23.94 -24.09 -9.68
C GLY A 3 23.34 -22.87 -10.37
N SER A 4 22.02 -22.85 -10.51
CA SER A 4 21.27 -21.66 -10.88
C SER A 4 21.45 -20.61 -9.79
N ALA A 5 22.20 -19.55 -10.07
CA ALA A 5 22.28 -18.38 -9.20
C ALA A 5 20.87 -17.80 -9.07
N GLN A 6 20.31 -17.83 -7.87
CA GLN A 6 19.09 -17.08 -7.57
C GLN A 6 19.39 -15.59 -7.73
N PRO A 7 18.55 -14.84 -8.45
CA PRO A 7 18.71 -13.39 -8.51
C PRO A 7 18.59 -12.86 -7.09
N TYR A 8 19.63 -12.17 -6.61
CA TYR A 8 19.55 -11.38 -5.39
C TYR A 8 18.49 -10.31 -5.64
N SER A 9 17.29 -10.46 -5.08
CA SER A 9 16.33 -9.37 -5.05
C SER A 9 16.94 -8.27 -4.19
N GLU A 10 17.11 -7.08 -4.76
CA GLU A 10 17.52 -5.91 -4.00
C GLU A 10 16.52 -5.68 -2.84
N PRO A 11 16.99 -5.26 -1.66
CA PRO A 11 16.11 -4.89 -0.55
C PRO A 11 15.08 -3.85 -1.00
N PHE A 12 13.83 -3.97 -0.50
CA PHE A 12 12.76 -3.08 -0.92
C PHE A 12 11.60 -3.04 0.08
N THR A 13 10.82 -1.98 0.05
CA THR A 13 9.57 -1.92 0.82
C THR A 13 8.39 -2.41 -0.02
N ARG A 14 7.57 -3.27 0.58
CA ARG A 14 6.27 -3.67 0.02
C ARG A 14 5.19 -2.70 0.47
N LEU A 15 4.31 -2.35 -0.46
CA LEU A 15 3.09 -1.59 -0.25
C LEU A 15 1.96 -2.38 -0.91
N TRP A 16 0.82 -2.54 -0.23
CA TRP A 16 -0.37 -3.17 -0.79
C TRP A 16 -1.64 -2.46 -0.37
N LEU A 17 -2.65 -2.57 -1.22
CA LEU A 17 -3.98 -2.02 -1.01
C LEU A 17 -4.98 -3.06 -1.50
N LEU A 18 -5.83 -3.55 -0.60
CA LEU A 18 -6.76 -4.64 -0.84
C LEU A 18 -8.18 -4.21 -0.44
N PRO A 19 -9.22 -4.68 -1.12
CA PRO A 19 -10.58 -4.46 -0.66
C PRO A 19 -10.81 -5.26 0.63
N ASP A 20 -11.56 -4.68 1.56
CA ASP A 20 -12.02 -5.38 2.75
C ASP A 20 -13.46 -5.86 2.53
N THR A 21 -13.62 -7.16 2.29
CA THR A 21 -14.91 -7.79 2.00
C THR A 21 -15.64 -8.29 3.24
N GLU A 22 -15.03 -8.19 4.43
CA GLU A 22 -15.62 -8.69 5.67
C GLU A 22 -16.58 -7.67 6.31
N ASN A 23 -16.47 -6.40 5.91
CA ASN A 23 -17.26 -5.30 6.45
C ASN A 23 -18.52 -5.00 5.61
N ARG A 24 -19.60 -4.59 6.29
CA ARG A 24 -20.85 -4.16 5.62
C ARG A 24 -20.71 -2.81 4.90
N ALA A 25 -19.76 -1.98 5.33
CA ALA A 25 -19.42 -0.72 4.69
C ALA A 25 -18.20 -0.93 3.77
N PRO A 26 -18.10 -0.21 2.64
CA PRO A 26 -16.95 -0.30 1.76
C PRO A 26 -15.70 0.11 2.55
N ALA A 27 -14.71 -0.77 2.60
CA ALA A 27 -13.46 -0.53 3.30
C ALA A 27 -12.29 -1.12 2.51
N VAL A 28 -11.09 -0.63 2.80
CA VAL A 28 -9.84 -1.12 2.23
C VAL A 28 -8.83 -1.42 3.33
N ARG A 29 -8.05 -2.48 3.11
CA ARG A 29 -6.88 -2.81 3.91
C ARG A 29 -5.64 -2.30 3.19
N LEU A 30 -4.92 -1.43 3.88
CA LEU A 30 -3.68 -0.81 3.42
C LEU A 30 -2.55 -1.31 4.30
N GLY A 31 -1.43 -1.71 3.71
CA GLY A 31 -0.28 -2.16 4.49
C GLY A 31 1.06 -1.88 3.84
N VAL A 32 2.05 -1.78 4.71
CA VAL A 32 3.46 -1.53 4.39
C VAL A 32 4.31 -2.55 5.13
N LEU A 33 5.37 -3.05 4.48
CA LEU A 33 6.33 -3.98 5.07
C LEU A 33 7.74 -3.61 4.62
N ASN A 34 8.60 -3.32 5.59
CA ASN A 34 9.98 -2.98 5.36
C ASN A 34 10.78 -4.26 5.07
N MET A 35 11.22 -4.47 3.81
CA MET A 35 12.24 -5.49 3.48
C MET A 35 13.56 -4.83 3.08
N GLU A 36 13.75 -3.57 3.44
CA GLU A 36 15.06 -2.92 3.40
C GLU A 36 15.96 -3.51 4.51
N ASN A 37 17.27 -3.33 4.38
CA ASN A 37 18.23 -3.81 5.39
C ASN A 37 18.46 -2.81 6.53
N THR A 38 17.70 -1.71 6.57
CA THR A 38 17.84 -0.65 7.58
C THR A 38 16.47 -0.20 8.07
N ASP A 39 16.47 0.50 9.19
CA ASP A 39 15.28 1.11 9.76
C ASP A 39 14.81 2.23 8.85
N MET A 40 13.51 2.28 8.61
CA MET A 40 12.93 3.23 7.67
C MET A 40 11.74 3.93 8.30
N THR A 41 11.64 5.23 8.05
CA THR A 41 10.48 6.03 8.44
C THR A 41 9.70 6.41 7.20
N TYR A 42 8.40 6.15 7.21
CA TYR A 42 7.52 6.42 6.09
C TYR A 42 6.40 7.40 6.42
N ARG A 43 5.88 8.02 5.37
CA ARG A 43 4.56 8.66 5.33
C ARG A 43 3.70 7.92 4.33
N LEU A 44 2.48 7.59 4.73
CA LEU A 44 1.54 6.83 3.93
C LEU A 44 0.25 7.63 3.73
N VAL A 45 -0.16 7.82 2.48
CA VAL A 45 -1.34 8.59 2.10
C VAL A 45 -2.26 7.70 1.26
N LEU A 46 -3.55 7.69 1.58
CA LEU A 46 -4.61 7.08 0.80
C LEU A 46 -5.50 8.17 0.24
N THR A 47 -5.77 8.13 -1.06
CA THR A 47 -6.61 9.10 -1.76
C THR A 47 -7.73 8.43 -2.55
N ALA A 48 -8.85 9.12 -2.70
CA ALA A 48 -9.90 8.86 -3.70
C ALA A 48 -10.04 10.09 -4.61
N ASP A 49 -9.75 9.95 -5.91
CA ASP A 49 -9.76 11.07 -6.88
C ASP A 49 -9.05 12.34 -6.34
N ASP A 50 -7.86 12.14 -5.77
CA ASP A 50 -7.01 13.17 -5.13
C ASP A 50 -7.50 13.73 -3.78
N VAL A 51 -8.67 13.32 -3.28
CA VAL A 51 -9.11 13.62 -1.91
C VAL A 51 -8.45 12.67 -0.93
N VAL A 52 -7.75 13.19 0.07
CA VAL A 52 -7.11 12.39 1.12
C VAL A 52 -8.18 11.76 2.01
N LEU A 53 -8.23 10.43 2.03
CA LEU A 53 -9.10 9.64 2.91
C LEU A 53 -8.39 9.22 4.19
N TYR A 54 -7.08 9.02 4.12
CA TYR A 54 -6.27 8.60 5.26
C TYR A 54 -4.82 9.07 5.06
N GLU A 55 -4.20 9.52 6.15
CA GLU A 55 -2.78 9.83 6.21
C GLU A 55 -2.21 9.33 7.53
N SER A 56 -1.07 8.65 7.44
CA SER A 56 -0.27 8.25 8.60
C SER A 56 1.16 8.76 8.42
N LEU A 57 1.62 9.48 9.43
CA LEU A 57 2.92 10.13 9.48
C LEU A 57 3.86 9.32 10.38
N ASN A 58 5.15 9.34 10.06
CA ASN A 58 6.22 8.79 10.89
C ASN A 58 6.03 7.30 11.22
N ILE A 59 5.68 6.48 10.23
CA ILE A 59 5.64 5.02 10.38
C ILE A 59 7.08 4.52 10.42
N GLU A 60 7.59 4.28 11.62
CA GLU A 60 8.93 3.70 11.85
C GLU A 60 8.85 2.17 11.79
N LEU A 61 9.64 1.55 10.91
CA LEU A 61 9.68 0.10 10.72
C LEU A 61 11.13 -0.39 10.68
N MET A 62 11.46 -1.34 11.55
CA MET A 62 12.72 -2.09 11.44
C MET A 62 12.68 -3.08 10.25
N PRO A 63 13.83 -3.62 9.80
CA PRO A 63 13.86 -4.68 8.80
C PRO A 63 12.95 -5.85 9.17
N GLY A 64 12.03 -6.19 8.28
CA GLY A 64 11.03 -7.25 8.46
C GLY A 64 9.75 -6.82 9.16
N GLU A 65 9.64 -5.59 9.65
CA GLU A 65 8.42 -5.10 10.29
C GLU A 65 7.43 -4.49 9.30
N GLY A 66 6.15 -4.62 9.63
CA GLY A 66 5.07 -4.05 8.85
C GLY A 66 3.98 -3.43 9.70
N ALA A 67 3.22 -2.55 9.07
CA ALA A 67 2.04 -1.92 9.64
C ALA A 67 0.87 -2.08 8.67
N GLU A 68 -0.32 -2.32 9.23
CA GLU A 68 -1.58 -2.40 8.47
C GLU A 68 -2.62 -1.47 9.07
N SER A 69 -3.53 -0.99 8.21
CA SER A 69 -4.67 -0.19 8.62
C SER A 69 -5.87 -0.52 7.75
N THR A 70 -7.03 -0.63 8.38
CA THR A 70 -8.32 -0.71 7.67
C THR A 70 -8.93 0.67 7.62
N VAL A 71 -9.24 1.15 6.42
CA VAL A 71 -9.85 2.47 6.19
C VAL A 71 -11.24 2.26 5.60
N THR A 72 -12.27 2.73 6.31
CA THR A 72 -13.63 2.79 5.77
C THR A 72 -13.70 3.88 4.71
N LEU A 73 -14.20 3.52 3.53
CA LEU A 73 -14.39 4.45 2.43
C LEU A 73 -15.72 5.19 2.62
N PRO A 74 -15.73 6.52 2.48
CA PRO A 74 -16.97 7.28 2.41
C PRO A 74 -17.82 6.84 1.20
N GLU A 75 -19.15 6.98 1.28
CA GLU A 75 -20.05 6.61 0.17
C GLU A 75 -19.78 7.44 -1.09
N GLU A 76 -19.34 8.68 -0.95
CA GLU A 76 -18.91 9.55 -2.05
C GLU A 76 -17.67 9.06 -2.79
N SER A 77 -16.89 8.14 -2.19
CA SER A 77 -15.73 7.51 -2.83
C SER A 77 -16.12 6.30 -3.68
N VAL A 78 -17.40 5.95 -3.76
CA VAL A 78 -17.88 4.85 -4.62
C VAL A 78 -17.63 5.20 -6.09
N GLY A 79 -16.82 4.37 -6.76
CA GLY A 79 -16.46 4.53 -8.16
C GLY A 79 -15.21 5.39 -8.41
N ALA A 80 -14.74 6.12 -7.39
CA ALA A 80 -13.50 6.89 -7.40
C ALA A 80 -12.27 5.99 -7.56
N GLU A 81 -11.17 6.56 -8.07
CA GLU A 81 -9.90 5.89 -8.11
C GLU A 81 -9.24 5.89 -6.72
N ILE A 82 -9.24 4.73 -6.06
CA ILE A 82 -8.57 4.58 -4.76
C ILE A 82 -7.09 4.24 -4.99
N ARG A 83 -6.21 5.07 -4.44
CA ARG A 83 -4.75 4.96 -4.56
C ARG A 83 -4.09 5.14 -3.21
N ALA A 84 -3.06 4.34 -2.94
CA ALA A 84 -2.14 4.57 -1.83
C ALA A 84 -0.74 4.94 -2.32
N GLU A 85 -0.12 5.90 -1.64
CA GLU A 85 1.21 6.41 -1.92
C GLU A 85 2.06 6.39 -0.66
N LEU A 86 3.25 5.83 -0.77
CA LEU A 86 4.22 5.75 0.30
C LEU A 86 5.40 6.65 -0.04
N TYR A 87 5.78 7.47 0.92
CA TYR A 87 6.90 8.41 0.87
C TYR A 87 7.91 8.01 1.94
N ARG A 88 9.21 8.18 1.65
CA ARG A 88 10.25 8.04 2.67
C ARG A 88 10.43 9.37 3.40
N ALA A 89 10.73 9.34 4.70
CA ALA A 89 10.95 10.57 5.48
C ALA A 89 12.15 11.39 4.98
N GLU A 90 13.18 10.73 4.42
CA GLU A 90 14.35 11.38 3.80
C GLU A 90 14.02 12.13 2.49
N ALA A 91 12.93 11.73 1.82
CA ALA A 91 12.48 12.29 0.55
C ALA A 91 10.94 12.47 0.53
N PRO A 92 10.38 13.36 1.39
CA PRO A 92 8.95 13.41 1.65
C PRO A 92 8.11 13.94 0.47
N GLN A 93 8.77 14.52 -0.53
CA GLN A 93 8.16 15.07 -1.76
C GLN A 93 8.21 14.08 -2.94
N GLU A 94 8.88 12.94 -2.79
CA GLU A 94 9.03 11.94 -3.84
C GLU A 94 8.22 10.68 -3.49
N VAL A 95 7.34 10.28 -4.40
CA VAL A 95 6.57 9.03 -4.25
C VAL A 95 7.53 7.86 -4.40
N TYR A 96 7.75 7.12 -3.31
CA TYR A 96 8.63 5.96 -3.30
C TYR A 96 7.94 4.69 -3.82
N ARG A 97 6.67 4.48 -3.42
CA ARG A 97 5.81 3.39 -3.90
C ARG A 97 4.39 3.88 -4.09
N ARG A 98 3.69 3.30 -5.05
CA ARG A 98 2.28 3.58 -5.34
C ARG A 98 1.56 2.29 -5.71
N VAL A 99 0.34 2.13 -5.20
CA VAL A 99 -0.58 1.06 -5.58
C VAL A 99 -1.98 1.62 -5.78
N HIS A 100 -2.75 0.99 -6.66
CA HIS A 100 -4.12 1.36 -6.96
C HIS A 100 -5.02 0.17 -6.65
N LEU A 101 -6.21 0.45 -6.13
CA LEU A 101 -7.21 -0.60 -5.96
C LEU A 101 -7.80 -0.91 -7.35
N GLY A 102 -7.44 -2.07 -7.90
CA GLY A 102 -8.00 -2.51 -9.17
C GLY A 102 -9.51 -2.66 -9.08
N ARG A 103 -10.24 -2.22 -10.11
CA ARG A 103 -11.66 -2.54 -10.23
C ARG A 103 -11.78 -4.06 -10.37
N HIS A 104 -12.41 -4.71 -9.40
CA HIS A 104 -12.76 -6.12 -9.53
C HIS A 104 -13.88 -6.23 -10.56
N VAL A 105 -13.53 -6.31 -11.84
CA VAL A 105 -14.46 -6.78 -12.86
C VAL A 105 -14.61 -8.27 -12.60
N GLU A 106 -15.72 -8.67 -11.98
CA GLU A 106 -16.16 -10.06 -12.00
C GLU A 106 -16.20 -10.48 -13.47
N SER A 107 -15.23 -11.32 -13.85
CA SER A 107 -15.30 -12.01 -15.12
C SER A 107 -16.36 -13.09 -14.94
N GLU A 108 -17.62 -12.76 -15.23
CA GLU A 108 -18.63 -13.76 -15.56
C GLU A 108 -18.05 -14.59 -16.71
N ARG A 109 -17.58 -15.79 -16.39
CA ARG A 109 -17.29 -16.79 -17.41
C ARG A 109 -18.64 -17.32 -17.93
N PRO A 110 -18.86 -17.32 -19.25
CA PRO A 110 -20.06 -17.90 -19.86
C PRO A 110 -20.12 -19.42 -19.72
#